data_AF-A0A3M2EXX2-F1
#
_entry.id   AF-A0A3M2EXX2-F1
#
_cell.length_a   1.000
_cell.length_b   1.000
_cell.length_c   1.000
_cell.angle_alpha   90.00
_cell.angle_beta   90.00
_cell.angle_gamma   90.00
#
_symmetry.space_group_name_H-M   'P 1'
#
loop_
_entity.id
_entity.type
_entity.pdbx_description
1 polymer ?
#
loop_
_entity_poly.entity_id
_entity_poly.type
_entity_poly.pdbx_seq_one_letter_code
_entity_poly.pdbx_strand_id
1 'polypeptide(L)'
;MNIGQAAAATGVSAKMIRYYEDIGLVPPAPRSPAGYRRYGPAQLHRLRFIRRARDLGFPVARIRALLALWDDRDRRSADVKRLTMAHIAVLNRRIGELRAMARTLQHLADSCHGDARPDCPILEDLGHAHDGFTTGEDGDDGTLPDIRADAAAV
;
A
#
# COMPACT_ATOMS: atom_id res chain seq x y z
N MET A 1 -25.30 3.18 -15.94
CA MET A 1 -25.40 2.07 -14.98
C MET A 1 -25.47 2.64 -13.56
N ASN A 2 -26.20 2.01 -12.64
CA ASN A 2 -26.20 2.41 -11.22
C ASN A 2 -24.90 1.94 -10.52
N ILE A 3 -24.69 2.32 -9.26
CA ILE A 3 -23.47 1.98 -8.52
C ILE A 3 -23.30 0.46 -8.30
N GLY A 4 -24.39 -0.28 -8.10
CA GLY A 4 -24.34 -1.73 -7.91
C GLY A 4 -23.93 -2.46 -9.19
N GLN A 5 -24.48 -2.03 -10.33
CA GLN A 5 -24.09 -2.52 -11.66
C GLN A 5 -22.64 -2.18 -11.98
N ALA A 6 -22.18 -0.96 -11.66
CA ALA A 6 -20.79 -0.57 -11.83
C ALA A 6 -19.85 -1.40 -10.95
N ALA A 7 -20.26 -1.69 -9.71
CA ALA A 7 -19.50 -2.54 -8.80
C ALA A 7 -19.34 -3.96 -9.34
N ALA A 8 -20.43 -4.59 -9.79
CA ALA A 8 -20.38 -5.91 -10.41
C ALA A 8 -19.50 -5.93 -11.67
N ALA A 9 -19.63 -4.93 -12.55
CA ALA A 9 -18.91 -4.88 -13.82
C ALA A 9 -17.40 -4.57 -13.69
N THR A 10 -16.99 -3.95 -12.58
CA THR A 10 -15.57 -3.58 -12.34
C THR A 10 -14.92 -4.47 -11.28
N GLY A 11 -15.71 -5.17 -10.47
CA GLY A 11 -15.33 -5.85 -9.25
C GLY A 11 -14.75 -4.94 -8.17
N VAL A 12 -15.03 -3.63 -8.25
CA VAL A 12 -14.77 -2.67 -7.18
C VAL A 12 -16.05 -2.55 -6.36
N SER A 13 -15.99 -2.75 -5.04
CA SER A 13 -17.19 -2.67 -4.21
C SER A 13 -17.81 -1.27 -4.25
N ALA A 14 -19.14 -1.17 -4.08
CA ALA A 14 -19.82 0.13 -4.08
C ALA A 14 -19.27 1.10 -3.00
N LYS A 15 -18.81 0.58 -1.86
CA LYS A 15 -18.12 1.36 -0.82
C LYS A 15 -16.82 1.97 -1.36
N MET A 16 -16.02 1.17 -2.05
CA MET A 16 -14.76 1.62 -2.64
C MET A 16 -14.96 2.60 -3.80
N ILE A 17 -16.01 2.42 -4.60
CA ILE A 17 -16.37 3.39 -5.65
C ILE A 17 -16.65 4.77 -5.02
N ARG A 18 -17.48 4.83 -3.97
CA ARG A 18 -17.74 6.09 -3.25
C ARG A 18 -16.47 6.69 -2.69
N TYR A 19 -15.64 5.89 -2.03
CA TYR A 19 -14.35 6.34 -1.52
C TYR A 19 -13.46 6.94 -2.62
N TYR A 20 -13.40 6.33 -3.81
CA TYR A 20 -12.64 6.88 -4.93
C TYR A 20 -13.23 8.17 -5.51
N GLU A 21 -14.55 8.35 -5.47
CA GLU A 21 -15.18 9.64 -5.77
C GLU A 21 -14.77 10.70 -4.73
N ASP A 22 -14.84 10.37 -3.44
CA ASP A 22 -14.56 11.29 -2.34
C ASP A 22 -13.12 11.81 -2.36
N ILE A 23 -12.15 10.94 -2.64
CA ILE A 23 -10.74 11.36 -2.78
C ILE A 23 -10.39 11.90 -4.17
N GLY A 24 -11.37 12.05 -5.07
CA GLY A 24 -11.18 12.59 -6.42
C GLY A 24 -10.33 11.70 -7.34
N LEU A 25 -10.26 10.39 -7.10
CA LEU A 25 -9.63 9.43 -8.00
C LEU A 25 -10.51 9.12 -9.21
N VAL A 26 -11.83 9.16 -9.02
CA VAL A 26 -12.84 9.00 -10.07
C VAL A 26 -13.70 10.26 -10.08
N PRO A 27 -13.94 10.89 -11.24
CA PRO A 27 -14.85 12.03 -11.32
C PRO A 27 -16.24 11.65 -10.80
N PRO A 28 -16.91 12.54 -10.03
CA PRO A 28 -18.22 12.24 -9.48
C PRO A 28 -19.21 11.90 -10.60
N ALA A 29 -19.91 10.78 -10.47
CA ALA A 29 -20.86 10.34 -11.48
C ALA A 29 -22.02 11.35 -11.63
N PRO A 30 -22.42 11.72 -12.86
CA PRO A 30 -23.57 12.58 -13.09
C PRO A 30 -24.83 11.95 -12.48
N ARG A 31 -25.69 12.79 -11.91
CA ARG A 31 -26.97 12.37 -11.35
C ARG A 31 -28.01 12.30 -12.46
N SER A 32 -28.85 11.27 -12.43
CA SER A 32 -30.04 11.21 -13.28
C SER A 32 -31.08 12.25 -12.82
N PRO A 33 -32.10 12.53 -13.65
CA PRO A 33 -33.23 13.36 -13.24
C PRO A 33 -33.94 12.83 -11.97
N ALA A 34 -33.86 11.52 -11.73
CA ALA A 34 -34.38 10.85 -10.54
C ALA A 34 -33.38 10.82 -9.34
N GLY A 35 -32.27 11.56 -9.41
CA GLY A 35 -31.30 11.70 -8.31
C GLY A 35 -30.24 10.60 -8.19
N TYR A 36 -30.28 9.56 -9.02
CA TYR A 36 -29.35 8.43 -8.94
C TYR A 36 -28.03 8.67 -9.69
N ARG A 37 -26.89 8.27 -9.11
CA ARG A 37 -25.58 8.29 -9.78
C ARG A 37 -25.57 7.36 -11.00
N ARG A 38 -25.16 7.87 -12.18
CA ARG A 38 -24.99 7.08 -13.40
C ARG A 38 -23.51 6.97 -13.78
N TYR A 39 -23.03 5.74 -13.79
CA TYR A 39 -21.70 5.38 -14.28
C TYR A 39 -21.78 5.00 -15.77
N GLY A 40 -20.93 5.59 -16.58
CA GLY A 40 -20.76 5.31 -18.00
C GLY A 40 -19.50 4.50 -18.30
N PRO A 41 -19.27 4.14 -19.57
CA PRO A 41 -18.13 3.30 -19.98
C PRO A 41 -16.76 3.86 -19.57
N ALA A 42 -16.58 5.17 -19.61
CA ALA A 42 -15.34 5.84 -19.22
C ALA A 42 -15.04 5.65 -17.72
N GLN A 43 -16.04 5.84 -16.85
CA GLN A 43 -15.89 5.61 -15.40
C GLN A 43 -15.59 4.14 -15.11
N LEU A 44 -16.26 3.21 -15.81
CA LEU A 44 -16.00 1.78 -15.67
C LEU A 44 -14.56 1.42 -16.07
N HIS A 45 -14.05 2.00 -17.16
CA HIS A 45 -12.67 1.79 -17.59
C HIS A 45 -11.67 2.30 -16.54
N ARG A 46 -11.90 3.51 -16.01
CA ARG A 46 -11.08 4.09 -14.93
C ARG A 46 -11.11 3.25 -13.65
N LEU A 47 -12.28 2.74 -13.25
CA LEU A 47 -12.41 1.86 -12.08
C LEU A 47 -11.65 0.54 -12.25
N ARG A 48 -11.69 -0.06 -13.44
CA ARG A 48 -10.88 -1.26 -13.75
C ARG A 48 -9.39 -0.97 -13.69
N PHE A 49 -8.96 0.19 -14.17
CA PHE A 49 -7.57 0.63 -14.06
C PHE A 49 -7.12 0.74 -12.60
N ILE A 50 -7.92 1.42 -11.77
CA ILE A 50 -7.65 1.58 -10.33
C ILE A 50 -7.56 0.23 -9.64
N ARG A 51 -8.49 -0.69 -9.95
CA ARG A 51 -8.47 -2.05 -9.40
C ARG A 51 -7.16 -2.77 -9.74
N ARG A 52 -6.79 -2.80 -11.02
CA ARG A 52 -5.56 -3.49 -11.46
C ARG A 52 -4.30 -2.87 -10.84
N ALA A 53 -4.25 -1.54 -10.71
CA ALA A 53 -3.13 -0.88 -10.06
C ALA A 53 -3.02 -1.26 -8.57
N ARG A 54 -4.16 -1.40 -7.87
CA ARG A 54 -4.17 -1.90 -6.49
C ARG A 54 -3.76 -3.35 -6.37
N ASP A 55 -4.19 -4.19 -7.30
CA ASP A 55 -3.81 -5.61 -7.32
C ASP A 55 -2.29 -5.78 -7.50
N LEU A 56 -1.63 -4.81 -8.17
CA LEU A 56 -0.17 -4.72 -8.30
C LEU A 56 0.53 -4.04 -7.11
N GLY A 57 -0.22 -3.72 -6.05
CA GLY A 57 0.31 -3.14 -4.82
C GLY A 57 0.66 -1.66 -4.92
N PHE A 58 0.21 -0.93 -5.95
CA PHE A 58 0.43 0.51 -5.99
C PHE A 58 -0.35 1.22 -4.88
N PRO A 59 0.28 2.10 -4.09
CA PRO A 59 -0.43 2.92 -3.12
C PRO A 59 -1.31 3.95 -3.84
N VAL A 60 -2.39 4.39 -3.18
CA VAL A 60 -3.39 5.31 -3.75
C VAL A 60 -2.75 6.59 -4.33
N ALA A 61 -1.72 7.14 -3.67
CA ALA A 61 -0.98 8.30 -4.16
C ALA A 61 -0.31 8.04 -5.52
N ARG A 62 0.31 6.86 -5.72
CA ARG A 62 0.91 6.46 -7.02
C ARG A 62 -0.16 6.21 -8.07
N ILE A 63 -1.32 5.66 -7.68
CA ILE A 63 -2.45 5.44 -8.60
C ILE A 63 -2.93 6.78 -9.17
N ARG A 64 -2.99 7.84 -8.34
CA ARG A 64 -3.32 9.19 -8.83
C ARG A 64 -2.34 9.67 -9.90
N ALA A 65 -1.03 9.51 -9.67
CA ALA A 65 -0.01 9.89 -10.65
C ALA A 65 -0.13 9.08 -11.95
N LEU A 66 -0.40 7.78 -11.85
CA LEU A 66 -0.64 6.92 -13.02
C LEU A 66 -1.89 7.32 -13.78
N LEU A 67 -2.96 7.70 -13.09
CA LEU A 67 -4.19 8.20 -13.71
C LEU A 67 -3.97 9.54 -14.41
N ALA A 68 -3.22 10.46 -13.81
CA ALA A 68 -2.88 11.74 -14.43
C ALA A 68 -2.10 11.53 -15.73
N LEU A 69 -1.09 10.65 -15.72
CA LEU A 69 -0.37 10.27 -16.93
C LEU A 69 -1.27 9.56 -17.95
N TRP A 70 -2.25 8.79 -17.50
CA TRP A 70 -3.16 8.09 -18.41
C TRP A 70 -4.14 9.05 -19.11
N ASP A 71 -4.62 10.07 -18.38
CA ASP A 71 -5.51 11.12 -18.89
C ASP A 71 -4.77 12.09 -19.85
N ASP A 72 -3.46 12.25 -19.66
CA ASP A 72 -2.60 13.07 -20.51
C ASP A 72 -2.37 12.42 -21.90
N ARG A 73 -2.76 13.14 -22.96
CA ARG A 73 -2.61 12.72 -24.36
C ARG A 73 -1.20 12.91 -24.89
N ASP A 74 -0.42 13.82 -24.29
CA ASP A 74 0.96 14.12 -24.66
C ASP A 74 1.98 13.42 -23.74
N ARG A 75 1.51 12.45 -22.94
CA ARG A 75 2.35 11.75 -21.98
C ARG A 75 3.59 11.15 -22.64
N ARG A 76 4.72 11.26 -21.93
CA ARG A 76 5.92 10.53 -22.31
C ARG A 76 5.88 9.15 -21.69
N SER A 77 6.06 8.11 -22.51
CA SER A 77 6.15 6.72 -22.05
C SER A 77 7.27 6.52 -21.01
N ALA A 78 8.30 7.37 -21.05
CA ALA A 78 9.39 7.42 -20.08
C ALA A 78 8.90 7.66 -18.64
N ASP A 79 7.90 8.52 -18.43
CA ASP A 79 7.41 8.85 -17.09
C ASP A 79 6.64 7.68 -16.46
N VAL A 80 5.82 6.99 -17.26
CA VAL A 80 5.13 5.76 -16.86
C VAL A 80 6.14 4.66 -16.51
N LYS A 81 7.18 4.50 -17.35
CA LYS A 81 8.26 3.53 -17.10
C LYS A 81 8.99 3.85 -15.80
N ARG A 82 9.33 5.12 -15.54
CA ARG A 82 10.00 5.55 -14.31
C ARG A 82 9.18 5.23 -13.06
N LEU A 83 7.89 5.53 -13.06
CA LEU A 83 6.99 5.18 -11.94
C LEU A 83 6.93 3.68 -11.69
N THR A 84 6.84 2.90 -12.77
CA THR A 84 6.78 1.44 -12.70
C THR A 84 8.07 0.86 -12.15
N MET A 85 9.22 1.31 -12.67
CA MET A 85 10.55 0.87 -12.20
C MET A 85 10.78 1.22 -10.72
N ALA A 86 10.36 2.41 -10.29
CA ALA A 86 10.47 2.81 -8.89
C ALA A 86 9.60 1.93 -7.97
N HIS A 87 8.43 1.48 -8.42
CA HIS A 87 7.60 0.55 -7.65
C HIS A 87 8.19 -0.86 -7.61
N ILE A 88 8.74 -1.34 -8.73
CA ILE A 88 9.48 -2.62 -8.79
C ILE A 88 10.62 -2.63 -7.77
N ALA A 89 11.38 -1.54 -7.66
CA ALA A 89 12.47 -1.43 -6.68
C ALA A 89 11.96 -1.56 -5.23
N VAL A 90 10.82 -0.92 -4.90
CA VAL A 90 10.19 -1.04 -3.58
C VAL A 90 9.76 -2.48 -3.31
N LEU A 91 9.12 -3.14 -4.27
CA LEU A 91 8.69 -4.54 -4.14
C LEU A 91 9.89 -5.48 -3.95
N ASN A 92 10.96 -5.30 -4.72
CA ASN A 92 12.17 -6.11 -4.61
C ASN A 92 12.85 -5.94 -3.24
N ARG A 93 12.87 -4.72 -2.70
CA ARG A 93 13.36 -4.47 -1.33
C ARG A 93 12.55 -5.25 -0.31
N ARG A 94 11.20 -5.16 -0.39
CA ARG A 94 10.31 -5.88 0.53
C ARG A 94 10.44 -7.39 0.41
N ILE A 95 10.63 -7.92 -0.80
CA ILE A 95 10.92 -9.33 -1.03
C ILE A 95 12.23 -9.73 -0.34
N GLY A 96 13.27 -8.89 -0.42
CA GLY A 96 14.53 -9.12 0.28
C GLY A 96 14.36 -9.22 1.80
N GLU A 97 13.64 -8.26 2.40
CA GLU A 97 13.31 -8.25 3.83
C GLU A 97 12.53 -9.51 4.25
N LEU A 98 11.45 -9.83 3.52
CA LEU A 98 10.61 -10.99 3.82
C LEU A 98 11.38 -12.31 3.67
N ARG A 99 12.26 -12.42 2.67
CA ARG A 99 13.15 -13.58 2.51
C ARG A 99 14.15 -13.69 3.65
N ALA A 100 14.65 -12.57 4.17
CA ALA A 100 15.56 -12.58 5.32
C ALA A 100 14.83 -13.09 6.58
N MET A 101 13.65 -12.55 6.87
CA MET A 101 12.81 -13.02 7.98
C MET A 101 12.47 -14.50 7.85
N ALA A 102 12.07 -14.95 6.65
CA ALA A 102 11.77 -16.36 6.39
C ALA A 102 12.98 -17.27 6.62
N ARG A 103 14.19 -16.83 6.24
CA ARG A 103 15.43 -17.59 6.52
C ARG A 103 15.71 -17.70 8.01
N THR A 104 15.53 -16.62 8.78
CA THR A 104 15.68 -16.66 10.24
C THR A 104 14.69 -17.64 10.85
N LEU A 105 13.41 -17.55 10.50
CA LEU A 105 12.38 -18.48 11.00
C LEU A 105 12.67 -19.94 10.60
N GLN A 106 13.16 -20.16 9.38
CA GLN A 106 13.55 -21.51 8.94
C GLN A 106 14.72 -22.05 9.78
N HIS A 107 15.75 -21.24 10.04
CA HIS A 107 16.88 -21.65 10.86
C HIS A 107 16.47 -22.03 12.30
N LEU A 108 15.57 -21.24 12.89
CA LEU A 108 15.00 -21.55 14.20
C LEU A 108 14.17 -22.83 14.17
N ALA A 109 13.35 -23.01 13.14
CA ALA A 109 12.57 -24.23 12.97
C ALA A 109 13.46 -25.47 12.80
N ASP A 110 14.54 -25.38 12.02
CA ASP A 110 15.50 -26.48 11.80
C ASP A 110 16.26 -26.84 13.08
N SER A 111 16.44 -25.88 13.98
CA SER A 111 17.11 -26.07 15.28
C SER A 111 16.17 -26.65 16.35
N CYS A 112 14.87 -26.70 16.07
CA CYS A 112 13.87 -27.25 16.97
C CYS A 112 13.59 -28.72 16.65
N HIS A 113 13.63 -29.58 17.66
CA HIS A 113 13.32 -31.00 17.50
C HIS A 113 11.82 -31.27 17.22
N GLY A 114 10.94 -30.34 17.57
CA GLY A 114 9.49 -30.45 17.30
C GLY A 114 8.79 -31.61 18.01
N ASP A 115 9.33 -32.06 19.15
CA ASP A 115 8.80 -33.16 19.95
C ASP A 115 8.05 -32.65 21.21
N ALA A 116 7.68 -33.57 22.11
CA ALA A 116 6.94 -33.23 23.32
C ALA A 116 7.82 -32.65 24.44
N ARG A 117 9.10 -32.31 24.16
CA ARG A 117 10.01 -31.76 25.17
C ARG A 117 9.74 -30.27 25.39
N PRO A 118 9.97 -29.76 26.61
CA PRO A 118 9.82 -28.34 26.92
C PRO A 118 10.95 -27.48 26.34
N ASP A 119 12.09 -28.09 26.00
CA ASP A 119 13.27 -27.39 25.48
C ASP A 119 13.04 -26.99 24.02
N CYS A 120 12.83 -25.69 23.78
CA CYS A 120 12.52 -25.15 22.48
C CYS A 120 13.51 -24.03 22.12
N PRO A 121 14.54 -24.33 21.32
CA PRO A 121 15.53 -23.34 20.88
C PRO A 121 14.93 -22.11 20.20
N ILE A 122 13.72 -22.23 19.62
CA ILE A 122 12.98 -21.10 19.03
C ILE A 122 12.57 -20.09 20.09
N LEU A 123 12.02 -20.56 21.21
CA LEU A 123 11.54 -19.69 22.29
C LEU A 123 12.72 -19.08 23.06
N GLU A 124 13.82 -19.82 23.19
CA GLU A 124 15.07 -19.31 23.75
C GLU A 124 15.64 -18.18 22.89
N ASP A 125 15.85 -18.39 21.59
CA ASP A 125 16.42 -17.38 20.68
C ASP A 125 15.53 -16.12 20.59
N LEU A 126 14.21 -16.30 20.44
CA LEU A 126 13.26 -15.17 20.44
C LEU A 126 13.20 -14.43 21.78
N GLY A 127 13.48 -15.13 22.90
CA GLY A 127 13.55 -14.55 24.24
C GLY A 127 14.86 -13.79 24.52
N HIS A 128 15.94 -14.14 23.83
CA HIS A 128 17.25 -13.49 23.95
C HIS A 128 17.46 -12.31 22.98
N ALA A 129 16.62 -12.19 21.97
CA ALA A 129 16.73 -11.14 20.96
C ALA A 129 16.27 -9.76 21.47
N HIS A 130 16.92 -9.18 22.49
CA HIS A 130 16.88 -7.73 22.78
C HIS A 130 17.99 -7.16 23.68
N ASP A 131 19.18 -7.74 23.82
CA ASP A 131 20.32 -7.05 24.50
C ASP A 131 21.16 -6.22 23.51
N GLY A 132 20.49 -5.37 22.75
CA GLY A 132 21.09 -4.37 21.85
C GLY A 132 20.92 -2.93 22.35
N PHE A 133 20.69 -2.72 23.64
CA PHE A 133 20.65 -1.38 24.24
C PHE A 133 22.06 -1.00 24.74
N THR A 134 22.68 -0.05 24.06
CA THR A 134 23.90 0.64 24.46
C THR A 134 23.74 1.22 25.86
N THR A 135 24.42 0.65 26.86
CA THR A 135 24.72 1.39 28.09
C THR A 135 25.87 2.33 27.77
N GLY A 136 25.52 3.49 27.21
CA GLY A 136 26.36 4.68 27.21
C GLY A 136 25.91 5.54 28.38
N GLU A 137 26.59 5.41 29.51
CA GLU A 137 26.64 6.49 30.49
C GLU A 137 27.39 7.64 29.84
N ASP A 138 26.69 8.72 29.52
CA ASP A 138 27.15 10.12 29.57
C ASP A 138 25.95 11.01 29.23
N GLY A 139 25.51 11.78 30.21
CA GLY A 139 24.29 12.59 30.12
C GLY A 139 24.45 13.83 29.23
N ASP A 140 23.34 14.26 28.64
CA ASP A 140 23.01 15.68 28.50
C ASP A 140 21.51 15.86 28.21
N ASP A 141 20.99 16.94 28.77
CA ASP A 141 19.63 17.48 28.72
C ASP A 141 19.26 17.92 27.29
N GLY A 142 18.01 17.68 26.86
CA GLY A 142 17.61 17.97 25.48
C GLY A 142 16.15 17.72 25.17
N THR A 143 15.29 18.62 25.64
CA THR A 143 13.86 18.76 25.30
C THR A 143 13.55 18.48 23.81
N LEU A 144 12.68 17.51 23.50
CA LEU A 144 12.11 17.35 22.16
C LEU A 144 11.02 18.42 21.89
N PRO A 145 11.04 19.11 20.72
CA PRO A 145 9.91 19.92 20.28
C PRO A 145 8.79 19.06 19.68
N ASP A 146 7.56 19.45 19.99
CA ASP A 146 6.29 18.94 19.46
C ASP A 146 6.19 19.17 17.94
N ILE A 147 6.19 18.10 17.14
CA ILE A 147 6.05 18.16 15.67
C ILE A 147 4.61 17.78 15.27
N ARG A 148 3.65 18.57 15.74
CA ARG A 148 2.30 18.69 15.14
C ARG A 148 2.08 20.10 14.61
N ALA A 149 2.77 20.46 13.53
CA ALA A 149 2.37 21.55 12.65
C ALA A 149 2.99 21.37 11.26
N ASP A 150 2.30 21.88 10.24
CA ASP A 150 2.71 22.02 8.84
C ASP A 150 2.58 20.81 7.90
N ALA A 151 1.32 20.52 7.56
CA ALA A 151 0.97 20.08 6.21
C ALA A 151 -0.15 20.96 5.63
N ALA A 152 0.15 22.25 5.45
CA ALA A 152 -0.64 23.19 4.67
C ALA A 152 0.26 24.23 3.99
N ALA A 153 0.94 23.86 2.90
CA ALA A 153 1.30 24.77 1.81
C ALA A 153 1.99 23.99 0.67
N VAL A 154 1.68 24.43 -0.56
CA VAL A 154 2.19 24.05 -1.90
C VAL A 154 1.47 22.90 -2.58
#